data_AF-A0A699KVC6-F1
#
_entry.id   AF-A0A699KVC6-F1
#
_cell.length_a   1.000
_cell.length_b   1.000
_cell.length_c   1.000
_cell.angle_alpha   90.00
_cell.angle_beta   90.00
_cell.angle_gamma   90.00
#
_symmetry.space_group_name_H-M   'P 1'
#
loop_
_entity.id
_entity.type
_entity.pdbx_description
1 polymer ?
#
loop_
_entity_poly.entity_id
_entity_poly.type
_entity_poly.pdbx_seq_one_letter_code
_entity_poly.pdbx_strand_id
1 'polypeptide(L)'
;VKDKGKAKLVEEPEFLKSRKAQIAIDEEVARRIEAEWKYQALKRKPVSVAQAKKNMMIYLKNMAGFKMEFFKGMSYEEIRPLFEEEYNKVKTLFKEGPEMDAERSKAPRKRTRKDEVEKDQTTKK
;
A
#
# COMPACT_ATOMS: atom_id res chain seq x y z
N VAL A 1 41.33 -7.05 59.77
CA VAL A 1 41.74 -6.00 58.79
C VAL A 1 40.65 -5.91 57.74
N LYS A 2 40.06 -4.72 57.59
CA LYS A 2 39.08 -4.41 56.53
C LYS A 2 39.80 -4.54 55.19
N ASP A 3 39.25 -5.29 54.24
CA ASP A 3 39.57 -5.01 52.83
C ASP A 3 38.32 -4.83 52.00
N LYS A 4 38.39 -3.77 51.21
CA LYS A 4 37.29 -3.02 50.64
C LYS A 4 36.83 -3.75 49.38
N GLY A 5 35.54 -4.06 49.32
CA GLY A 5 34.90 -4.51 48.09
C GLY A 5 35.20 -3.52 46.97
N LYS A 6 36.06 -3.92 46.04
CA LYS A 6 36.33 -3.15 44.83
C LYS A 6 35.14 -3.33 43.91
N ALA A 7 34.30 -2.31 43.81
CA ALA A 7 33.32 -2.19 42.74
C ALA A 7 34.08 -2.18 41.41
N LYS A 8 34.00 -3.28 40.64
CA LYS A 8 34.49 -3.29 39.26
C LYS A 8 33.54 -2.40 38.47
N LEU A 9 34.07 -1.26 38.03
CA LEU A 9 33.45 -0.39 37.06
C LEU A 9 33.22 -1.25 35.80
N VAL A 10 31.96 -1.66 35.56
CA VAL A 10 31.59 -2.39 34.34
C VAL A 10 31.68 -1.38 33.20
N GLU A 11 32.83 -1.37 32.52
CA GLU A 11 32.93 -0.68 31.23
C GLU A 11 31.96 -1.33 30.26
N GLU A 12 31.07 -0.52 29.72
CA GLU A 12 30.08 -0.97 28.78
C GLU A 12 30.79 -1.46 27.50
N PRO A 13 30.65 -2.73 27.10
CA PRO A 13 31.44 -3.32 26.02
C PRO A 13 31.18 -2.60 24.70
N GLU A 14 32.23 -2.34 23.92
CA GLU A 14 32.20 -1.49 22.73
C GLU A 14 31.15 -1.91 21.69
N PHE A 15 30.86 -3.22 21.59
CA PHE A 15 29.80 -3.75 20.75
C PHE A 15 28.41 -3.18 21.08
N LEU A 16 28.11 -2.93 22.35
CA LEU A 16 26.83 -2.32 22.75
C LEU A 16 26.74 -0.85 22.34
N LYS A 17 27.87 -0.13 22.27
CA LYS A 17 27.91 1.26 21.80
C LYS A 17 27.59 1.33 20.30
N SER A 18 28.17 0.44 19.49
CA SER A 18 27.88 0.34 18.05
C SER A 18 26.44 -0.09 17.78
N ARG A 19 25.88 -0.99 18.61
CA ARG A 19 24.47 -1.40 18.51
C ARG A 19 23.52 -0.25 18.82
N LYS A 20 23.78 0.52 19.88
CA LYS A 20 22.99 1.71 20.24
C LYS A 20 23.03 2.77 19.14
N ALA A 21 24.19 2.99 18.52
CA ALA A 21 24.34 3.92 17.40
C ALA A 21 23.52 3.48 16.17
N GLN A 22 23.57 2.18 15.83
CA GLN A 22 22.77 1.64 14.72
C GLN A 22 21.26 1.76 14.98
N ILE A 23 20.81 1.44 16.20
CA ILE A 23 19.40 1.58 16.60
C ILE A 23 18.94 3.04 16.46
N ALA A 24 19.77 3.99 16.89
CA ALA A 24 19.45 5.42 16.78
C ALA A 24 19.30 5.87 15.30
N ILE A 25 20.14 5.35 14.41
CA ILE A 25 20.04 5.62 12.96
C ILE A 25 18.77 5.01 12.38
N ASP A 26 18.48 3.74 12.70
CA ASP A 26 17.30 3.04 12.19
C ASP A 26 16.01 3.72 12.68
N GLU A 27 15.97 4.20 13.92
CA GLU A 27 14.85 4.97 14.48
C GLU A 27 14.66 6.32 13.78
N GLU A 28 15.74 7.03 13.44
CA GLU A 28 15.66 8.26 12.66
C GLU A 28 15.13 8.01 11.24
N VAL A 29 15.62 6.95 10.58
CA VAL A 29 15.16 6.54 9.26
C VAL A 29 13.68 6.15 9.30
N ALA A 30 13.24 5.39 10.31
CA ALA A 30 11.84 5.04 10.50
C ALA A 30 10.96 6.29 10.67
N ARG A 31 11.40 7.26 11.49
CA ARG A 31 10.69 8.55 11.67
C ARG A 31 10.59 9.34 10.36
N ARG A 32 11.64 9.34 9.54
CA ARG A 32 11.63 10.01 8.23
C ARG A 32 10.66 9.35 7.26
N ILE A 33 10.66 8.02 7.18
CA ILE A 33 9.72 7.26 6.33
C ILE A 33 8.28 7.52 6.78
N GLU A 34 8.02 7.50 8.08
CA GLU A 34 6.68 7.76 8.63
C GLU A 34 6.22 9.19 8.32
N ALA A 35 7.10 10.18 8.47
CA ALA A 35 6.81 11.57 8.14
C ALA A 35 6.51 11.76 6.64
N GLU A 36 7.29 11.13 5.76
CA GLU A 36 7.05 11.14 4.32
C GLU A 36 5.70 10.49 3.97
N TRP A 37 5.36 9.36 4.60
CA TRP A 37 4.06 8.72 4.40
C TRP A 37 2.88 9.59 4.87
N LYS A 38 2.99 10.22 6.04
CA LYS A 38 1.97 11.16 6.55
C LYS A 38 1.80 12.35 5.61
N TYR A 39 2.89 12.92 5.11
CA TYR A 39 2.86 14.03 4.17
C TYR A 39 2.21 13.65 2.84
N GLN A 40 2.55 12.47 2.30
CA GLN A 40 1.91 11.93 1.09
C GLN A 40 0.41 11.65 1.30
N ALA A 41 0.02 11.13 2.46
CA ALA A 41 -1.38 10.91 2.79
C ALA A 41 -2.17 12.22 2.86
N LEU A 42 -1.60 13.28 3.44
CA LEU A 42 -2.22 14.59 3.52
C LEU A 42 -2.38 15.26 2.15
N LYS A 43 -1.43 15.04 1.22
CA LYS A 43 -1.50 15.56 -0.15
C LYS A 43 -2.49 14.81 -1.04
N ARG A 44 -2.91 13.61 -0.67
CA ARG A 44 -3.88 12.83 -1.44
C ARG A 44 -5.27 13.44 -1.27
N LYS A 45 -5.95 13.66 -2.40
CA LYS A 45 -7.36 14.06 -2.38
C LYS A 45 -8.18 12.91 -1.80
N PRO A 46 -9.15 13.17 -0.91
CA PRO A 46 -10.06 12.13 -0.44
C PRO A 46 -10.76 11.51 -1.65
N VAL A 47 -10.88 10.19 -1.66
CA VAL A 47 -11.58 9.48 -2.74
C VAL A 47 -13.04 9.93 -2.70
N SER A 48 -13.49 10.61 -3.76
CA SER A 48 -14.88 11.05 -3.85
C SER A 48 -15.83 9.85 -3.90
N VAL A 49 -17.07 10.03 -3.45
CA VAL A 49 -18.11 8.97 -3.51
C VAL A 49 -18.27 8.44 -4.93
N ALA A 50 -18.21 9.31 -5.94
CA ALA A 50 -18.24 8.91 -7.36
C ALA A 50 -17.03 8.04 -7.76
N GLN A 51 -15.84 8.37 -7.27
CA GLN A 51 -14.63 7.57 -7.53
C GLN A 51 -14.68 6.23 -6.81
N ALA A 52 -15.17 6.20 -5.56
CA ALA A 52 -15.38 4.97 -4.80
C ALA A 52 -16.37 4.06 -5.54
N LYS A 53 -17.53 4.60 -5.94
CA LYS A 53 -18.53 3.92 -6.75
C LYS A 53 -17.93 3.33 -8.04
N LYS A 54 -17.13 4.11 -8.77
CA LYS A 54 -16.44 3.65 -9.99
C LYS A 54 -15.50 2.48 -9.71
N ASN A 55 -14.72 2.57 -8.64
CA ASN A 55 -13.80 1.50 -8.26
C ASN A 55 -14.55 0.20 -7.89
N MET A 56 -15.68 0.31 -7.19
CA MET A 56 -16.51 -0.84 -6.81
C MET A 56 -17.14 -1.53 -8.04
N MET A 57 -17.67 -0.78 -9.00
CA MET A 57 -18.18 -1.34 -10.25
C MET A 57 -17.09 -2.08 -11.04
N ILE A 58 -15.88 -1.51 -11.10
CA ILE A 58 -14.74 -2.16 -11.76
C ILE A 58 -14.35 -3.46 -11.06
N TYR A 59 -14.34 -3.47 -9.72
CA TYR A 59 -14.06 -4.67 -8.94
C TYR A 59 -15.09 -5.77 -9.23
N LEU A 60 -16.38 -5.44 -9.13
CA LEU A 60 -17.48 -6.37 -9.40
C LEU A 60 -17.44 -6.93 -10.82
N LYS A 61 -17.10 -6.10 -11.81
CA LYS A 61 -16.87 -6.56 -13.18
C LYS A 61 -15.76 -7.62 -13.25
N ASN A 62 -14.64 -7.37 -12.57
CA ASN A 62 -13.46 -8.22 -12.68
C ASN A 62 -13.57 -9.50 -11.84
N MET A 63 -14.21 -9.41 -10.67
CA MET A 63 -14.27 -10.52 -9.71
C MET A 63 -15.50 -11.40 -9.90
N ALA A 64 -16.66 -10.79 -10.15
CA ALA A 64 -17.93 -11.49 -10.24
C ALA A 64 -18.55 -11.43 -11.65
N GLY A 65 -17.83 -10.86 -12.64
CA GLY A 65 -18.25 -10.88 -14.05
C GLY A 65 -19.41 -9.95 -14.40
N PHE A 66 -19.77 -9.01 -13.51
CA PHE A 66 -20.87 -8.08 -13.78
C PHE A 66 -20.59 -7.19 -15.01
N LYS A 67 -21.62 -6.97 -15.82
CA LYS A 67 -21.56 -6.01 -16.93
C LYS A 67 -21.60 -4.57 -16.40
N MET A 68 -20.92 -3.64 -17.06
CA MET A 68 -20.94 -2.23 -16.62
C MET A 68 -22.32 -1.59 -16.79
N GLU A 69 -23.09 -2.05 -17.76
CA GLU A 69 -24.44 -1.60 -18.07
C GLU A 69 -25.42 -1.85 -16.93
N PHE A 70 -25.19 -2.91 -16.15
CA PHE A 70 -25.99 -3.23 -14.96
C PHE A 70 -25.96 -2.09 -13.92
N PHE A 71 -24.84 -1.40 -13.81
CA PHE A 71 -24.67 -0.33 -12.83
C PHE A 71 -25.11 1.05 -13.35
N LYS A 72 -25.65 1.15 -14.57
CA LYS A 72 -26.18 2.42 -15.09
C LYS A 72 -27.41 2.84 -14.29
N GLY A 73 -27.37 4.02 -13.71
CA GLY A 73 -28.48 4.57 -12.91
C GLY A 73 -28.50 4.13 -11.44
N MET A 74 -27.79 3.06 -11.06
CA MET A 74 -27.71 2.65 -9.66
C MET A 74 -26.93 3.67 -8.82
N SER A 75 -27.33 3.89 -7.58
CA SER A 75 -26.68 4.76 -6.59
C SER A 75 -25.44 4.10 -5.94
N TYR A 76 -24.74 4.81 -5.05
CA TYR A 76 -23.63 4.22 -4.30
C TYR A 76 -24.16 3.20 -3.27
N GLU A 77 -25.28 3.52 -2.65
CA GLU A 77 -25.96 2.77 -1.61
C GLU A 77 -26.47 1.41 -2.11
N GLU A 78 -26.88 1.33 -3.37
CA GLU A 78 -27.32 0.07 -4.01
C GLU A 78 -26.14 -0.82 -4.45
N ILE A 79 -25.02 -0.20 -4.88
CA ILE A 79 -23.83 -0.93 -5.33
C ILE A 79 -23.02 -1.48 -4.15
N ARG A 80 -23.05 -0.78 -3.02
CA ARG A 80 -22.25 -1.11 -1.84
C ARG A 80 -22.52 -2.51 -1.27
N PRO A 81 -23.78 -2.96 -1.08
CA PRO A 81 -24.08 -4.30 -0.62
C PRO A 81 -23.51 -5.40 -1.53
N LEU A 82 -23.64 -5.23 -2.86
CA LEU A 82 -23.14 -6.19 -3.84
C LEU A 82 -21.62 -6.33 -3.76
N PHE A 83 -20.92 -5.20 -3.65
CA PHE A 83 -19.47 -5.19 -3.48
C PHE A 83 -19.05 -5.85 -2.17
N GLU A 84 -19.73 -5.55 -1.07
CA GLU A 84 -19.39 -6.06 0.25
C GLU A 84 -19.55 -7.59 0.33
N GLU A 85 -20.57 -8.14 -0.33
CA GLU A 85 -20.77 -9.58 -0.41
C GLU A 85 -19.60 -10.27 -1.13
N GLU A 86 -19.24 -9.79 -2.32
CA GLU A 86 -18.13 -10.34 -3.11
C GLU A 86 -16.76 -10.13 -2.44
N TYR A 87 -16.56 -8.94 -1.86
CA TYR A 87 -15.35 -8.62 -1.12
C TYR A 87 -15.18 -9.53 0.10
N ASN A 88 -16.26 -9.79 0.86
CA ASN A 88 -16.20 -10.66 2.02
C ASN A 88 -15.93 -12.12 1.65
N LYS A 89 -16.50 -12.63 0.54
CA LYS A 89 -16.15 -13.96 0.01
C LYS A 89 -14.65 -14.09 -0.24
N VAL A 90 -14.04 -13.10 -0.91
CA VAL A 90 -12.60 -13.08 -1.15
C VAL A 90 -11.81 -12.92 0.15
N LYS A 91 -12.26 -12.04 1.04
CA LYS A 91 -11.62 -11.80 2.34
C LYS A 91 -11.59 -13.08 3.18
N THR A 92 -12.67 -13.87 3.18
CA THR A 92 -12.69 -15.17 3.88
C THR A 92 -11.73 -16.18 3.28
N LEU A 93 -11.57 -16.20 1.95
CA LEU A 93 -10.61 -17.09 1.30
C LEU A 93 -9.15 -16.78 1.65
N PHE A 94 -8.81 -15.49 1.84
CA PHE A 94 -7.44 -15.07 2.14
C PHE A 94 -7.13 -14.91 3.63
N LYS A 95 -8.13 -15.00 4.51
CA LYS A 95 -7.93 -15.00 5.97
C LYS A 95 -7.21 -16.25 6.49
N GLU A 96 -7.12 -17.32 5.69
CA GLU A 96 -6.33 -18.52 6.01
C GLU A 96 -4.86 -18.43 5.55
N GLY A 97 -4.45 -17.32 4.92
CA GLY A 97 -3.04 -17.00 4.61
C GLY A 97 -2.47 -15.90 5.51
N PRO A 98 -1.12 -15.75 5.60
CA PRO A 98 -0.48 -14.85 6.57
C PRO A 98 -1.05 -13.44 6.44
N GLU A 99 -1.40 -12.87 7.59
CA GLU A 99 -2.00 -11.56 7.82
C GLU A 99 -1.50 -10.52 6.81
N MET A 100 -2.27 -10.31 5.73
CA MET A 100 -1.85 -9.39 4.66
C MET A 100 -2.22 -7.96 5.05
N ASP A 101 -1.27 -7.27 5.67
CA ASP A 101 -1.33 -5.83 5.90
C ASP A 101 -1.72 -5.08 4.61
N ALA A 102 -2.56 -4.05 4.75
CA ALA A 102 -3.09 -3.19 3.68
C ALA A 102 -2.01 -2.48 2.81
N GLU A 103 -0.73 -2.74 3.07
CA GLU A 103 0.45 -2.19 2.42
C GLU A 103 0.70 -2.74 1.00
N ARG A 104 0.27 -3.97 0.67
CA ARG A 104 0.63 -4.60 -0.62
C ARG A 104 -0.09 -4.02 -1.86
N SER A 105 -1.14 -3.21 -1.70
CA SER A 105 -1.81 -2.54 -2.84
C SER A 105 -1.01 -1.36 -3.42
N LYS A 106 0.20 -1.07 -2.90
CA LYS A 106 1.06 0.06 -3.29
C LYS A 106 1.93 -0.18 -4.53
N ALA A 107 1.82 -1.30 -5.25
CA ALA A 107 2.65 -1.54 -6.43
C ALA A 107 2.28 -0.59 -7.61
N PRO A 108 3.18 0.30 -8.08
CA PRO A 108 2.91 1.16 -9.23
C PRO A 108 2.84 0.29 -10.49
N ARG A 109 1.66 0.25 -11.13
CA ARG A 109 1.53 -0.33 -12.48
C ARG A 109 2.34 0.53 -13.46
N LYS A 110 3.54 0.10 -13.83
CA LYS A 110 4.28 0.65 -14.98
C LYS A 110 3.47 0.35 -16.24
N ARG A 111 2.80 1.37 -16.78
CA ARG A 111 2.24 1.30 -18.13
C ARG A 111 3.38 1.46 -19.11
N THR A 112 3.76 0.41 -19.82
CA THR A 112 4.53 0.55 -21.06
C THR A 112 3.57 1.06 -22.13
N ARG A 113 3.77 2.32 -22.56
CA ARG A 113 3.18 2.82 -23.80
C ARG A 113 3.90 2.09 -24.94
N LYS A 114 3.17 1.26 -25.70
CA LYS A 114 3.57 0.94 -27.07
C LYS A 114 3.13 2.13 -27.92
N ASP A 115 4.06 2.99 -28.27
CA ASP A 115 3.85 3.95 -29.35
C ASP A 115 4.16 3.21 -30.66
N GLU A 116 3.12 2.90 -31.43
CA GLU A 116 3.22 2.54 -32.85
C GLU A 116 2.25 3.45 -33.59
N VAL A 117 2.76 4.51 -34.23
CA VAL A 117 2.27 5.03 -35.52
C VAL A 117 3.41 5.87 -36.13
N GLU A 118 4.17 5.28 -37.06
CA GLU A 118 4.72 6.04 -38.18
C GLU A 118 4.22 5.36 -39.45
N LYS A 119 3.09 5.87 -39.95
CA LYS A 119 2.63 5.64 -41.32
C LYS A 119 3.20 6.78 -42.16
N ASP A 120 4.20 6.46 -42.97
CA ASP A 120 4.50 7.13 -44.22
C ASP A 120 5.14 6.03 -45.10
N GLN A 121 4.73 5.75 -46.34
CA GLN A 121 4.61 6.72 -47.41
C GLN A 121 3.54 6.31 -48.43
N THR A 122 2.96 7.38 -48.93
CA THR A 122 2.07 7.56 -50.07
C THR A 122 2.56 6.96 -51.38
N THR A 123 1.60 6.40 -52.12
CA THR A 123 1.56 6.32 -53.58
C THR A 123 1.74 7.69 -54.24
N LYS A 124 2.69 7.81 -55.19
CA LYS A 124 2.69 8.68 -56.39
C LYS A 124 4.06 8.57 -57.09
N LYS A 125 4.16 7.89 -58.22
CA LYS A 125 4.12 8.43 -59.60
C LYS A 125 4.52 7.33 -60.58
#